data_AF-A0A974T9Z9-F1
#
_entry.id   AF-A0A974T9Z9-F1
#
_cell.length_a   1.000
_cell.length_b   1.000
_cell.length_c   1.000
_cell.angle_alpha   90.00
_cell.angle_beta   90.00
_cell.angle_gamma   90.00
#
_symmetry.space_group_name_H-M   'P 1'
#
loop_
_entity.id
_entity.type
_entity.pdbx_description
1 polymer ?
#
loop_
_entity_poly.entity_id
_entity_poly.type
_entity_poly.pdbx_seq_one_letter_code
_entity_poly.pdbx_strand_id
1 'polypeptide(L)'
;MTQPRWSSRARSDAMAPDPDALEQAVLRAYVQLAAMPDQASGVKTATLARFGPVEVRLTELTQPEHKSRDIPPLWLEVYCHATGTTLDSCGCFDFDEPELAAAVDLVCDARRKAA
;
A
#
# COMPACT_ATOMS: atom_id res chain seq x y z
N MET A 1 45.20 -24.74 17.60
CA MET A 1 44.89 -23.42 17.00
C MET A 1 44.70 -23.60 15.50
N THR A 2 43.46 -23.69 15.04
CA THR A 2 43.11 -23.50 13.63
C THR A 2 41.61 -23.23 13.55
N GLN A 3 41.23 -21.95 13.43
CA GLN A 3 39.87 -21.57 13.10
C GLN A 3 39.71 -21.53 11.58
N PRO A 4 38.60 -22.02 11.00
CA PRO A 4 38.29 -21.75 9.61
C PRO A 4 37.77 -20.31 9.44
N ARG A 5 38.51 -19.56 8.63
CA ARG A 5 38.20 -18.21 8.11
C ARG A 5 37.03 -18.28 7.11
N TRP A 6 36.05 -17.40 7.35
CA TRP A 6 35.14 -16.76 6.39
C TRP A 6 34.39 -17.59 5.34
N SER A 7 33.05 -17.53 5.42
CA SER A 7 32.29 -17.06 4.27
C SER A 7 31.03 -16.33 4.74
N SER A 8 31.11 -15.00 4.82
CA SER A 8 29.92 -14.15 4.88
C SER A 8 29.22 -14.26 3.54
N ARG A 9 28.32 -15.25 3.41
CA ARG A 9 27.18 -15.18 2.49
C ARG A 9 25.98 -14.60 3.23
N ALA A 10 26.20 -13.46 3.88
CA ALA A 10 25.16 -12.45 4.01
C ALA A 10 25.17 -11.65 2.70
N ARG A 11 24.60 -12.24 1.65
CA ARG A 11 24.04 -11.44 0.56
C ARG A 11 22.56 -11.50 0.79
N SER A 12 22.02 -10.39 1.27
CA SER A 12 20.61 -10.15 1.55
C SER A 12 19.76 -10.71 0.43
N ASP A 13 19.17 -11.87 0.67
CA ASP A 13 17.92 -12.22 0.06
C ASP A 13 16.90 -11.27 0.69
N ALA A 14 16.74 -10.09 0.09
CA ALA A 14 15.59 -9.26 0.35
C ALA A 14 14.40 -10.05 -0.21
N MET A 15 13.96 -11.05 0.55
CA MET A 15 12.90 -11.96 0.18
C MET A 15 11.73 -11.11 -0.31
N ALA A 16 11.32 -11.36 -1.55
CA ALA A 16 10.19 -10.66 -2.15
C ALA A 16 9.03 -10.68 -1.14
N PRO A 17 8.29 -9.57 -0.97
CA PRO A 17 7.15 -9.58 -0.07
C PRO A 17 6.21 -10.73 -0.44
N ASP A 18 5.80 -11.48 0.57
CA ASP A 18 4.80 -12.53 0.44
C ASP A 18 3.48 -11.90 -0.07
N PRO A 19 2.98 -12.27 -1.27
CA PRO A 19 1.78 -11.68 -1.86
C PRO A 19 0.58 -11.78 -0.93
N ASP A 20 0.34 -12.96 -0.34
CA ASP A 20 -0.79 -13.20 0.58
C ASP A 20 -0.73 -12.27 1.80
N ALA A 21 0.47 -12.02 2.34
CA ALA A 21 0.64 -11.09 3.45
C ALA A 21 0.34 -9.64 3.07
N LEU A 22 0.62 -9.25 1.81
CA LEU A 22 0.29 -7.94 1.26
C LEU A 22 -1.22 -7.81 1.00
N GLU A 23 -1.85 -8.83 0.41
CA GLU A 23 -3.31 -8.87 0.24
C GLU A 23 -4.01 -8.67 1.59
N GLN A 24 -3.60 -9.42 2.60
CA GLN A 24 -4.14 -9.26 3.95
C GLN A 24 -3.87 -7.86 4.53
N ALA A 25 -2.75 -7.22 4.18
CA ALA A 25 -2.47 -5.86 4.61
C ALA A 25 -3.41 -4.84 3.96
N VAL A 26 -3.71 -5.01 2.66
CA VAL A 26 -4.71 -4.20 1.95
C VAL A 26 -6.08 -4.37 2.58
N LEU A 27 -6.52 -5.62 2.80
CA LEU A 27 -7.82 -5.90 3.42
C LEU A 27 -7.93 -5.37 4.85
N ARG A 28 -6.85 -5.45 5.64
CA ARG A 28 -6.83 -4.84 6.99
C ARG A 28 -6.97 -3.32 6.91
N ALA A 29 -6.28 -2.66 5.98
CA ALA A 29 -6.42 -1.21 5.79
C ALA A 29 -7.85 -0.83 5.36
N TYR A 30 -8.48 -1.64 4.49
CA TYR A 30 -9.88 -1.45 4.09
C TYR A 30 -10.84 -1.59 5.27
N VAL A 31 -10.69 -2.63 6.10
CA VAL A 31 -11.50 -2.80 7.32
C VAL A 31 -11.28 -1.65 8.31
N GLN A 32 -10.05 -1.14 8.43
CA GLN A 32 -9.76 0.03 9.26
C GLN A 32 -10.50 1.28 8.76
N LEU A 33 -10.52 1.53 7.44
CA LEU A 33 -11.29 2.64 6.85
C LEU A 33 -12.79 2.53 7.14
N ALA A 34 -13.36 1.35 6.96
CA ALA A 34 -14.77 1.12 7.24
C ALA A 34 -15.13 1.37 8.71
N ALA A 35 -14.19 1.14 9.63
CA ALA A 35 -14.36 1.41 11.07
C ALA A 35 -14.10 2.88 11.46
N MET A 36 -13.48 3.68 10.59
CA MET A 36 -13.24 5.10 10.87
C MET A 36 -14.54 5.92 10.76
N PRO A 37 -14.74 6.91 11.64
CA PRO A 37 -15.85 7.84 11.50
C PRO A 37 -15.70 8.67 10.22
N ASP A 38 -16.82 9.05 9.62
CA ASP A 38 -16.81 9.96 8.48
C ASP A 38 -16.18 11.30 8.86
N GLN A 39 -15.28 11.77 8.00
CA GLN A 39 -14.58 13.03 8.20
C GLN A 39 -15.29 14.15 7.43
N ALA A 40 -15.26 15.37 7.98
CA ALA A 40 -15.83 16.55 7.32
C ALA A 40 -15.19 16.86 5.95
N SER A 41 -13.96 16.40 5.73
CA SER A 41 -13.26 16.47 4.44
C SER A 41 -13.87 15.59 3.35
N GLY A 42 -14.75 14.63 3.70
CA GLY A 42 -15.26 13.64 2.75
C GLY A 42 -14.23 12.58 2.36
N VAL A 43 -13.12 12.49 3.08
CA VAL A 43 -12.01 11.58 2.79
C VAL A 43 -11.57 10.87 4.06
N LYS A 44 -11.44 9.55 3.99
CA LYS A 44 -10.79 8.73 5.02
C LYS A 44 -9.50 8.15 4.46
N THR A 45 -8.48 8.02 5.30
CA THR A 45 -7.18 7.49 4.89
C THR A 45 -6.63 6.55 5.95
N ALA A 46 -6.18 5.36 5.54
CA ALA A 46 -5.49 4.40 6.38
C ALA A 46 -4.10 4.09 5.77
N THR A 47 -3.08 4.10 6.61
CA THR A 47 -1.71 3.76 6.18
C THR A 47 -1.56 2.24 6.09
N LEU A 48 -1.13 1.74 4.95
CA LEU A 48 -0.82 0.32 4.74
C LEU A 48 0.65 0.03 5.08
N ALA A 49 1.57 0.84 4.56
CA ALA A 49 3.01 0.69 4.78
C ALA A 49 3.75 2.02 4.65
N ARG A 50 4.96 2.09 5.20
CA ARG A 50 5.86 3.25 5.05
C ARG A 50 7.29 2.78 4.79
N PHE A 51 7.91 3.35 3.76
CA PHE A 51 9.27 3.10 3.32
C PHE A 51 10.02 4.44 3.27
N GLY A 52 10.62 4.86 4.38
CA GLY A 52 11.23 6.18 4.49
C GLY A 52 10.22 7.31 4.25
N PRO A 53 10.46 8.22 3.28
CA PRO A 53 9.53 9.30 2.96
C PRO A 53 8.31 8.84 2.16
N VAL A 54 8.31 7.60 1.65
CA VAL A 54 7.21 7.05 0.86
C VAL A 54 6.22 6.33 1.77
N GLU A 55 4.95 6.61 1.61
CA GLU A 55 3.84 5.96 2.29
C GLU A 55 2.93 5.29 1.27
N VAL A 56 2.56 4.04 1.51
CA VAL A 56 1.44 3.41 0.82
C VAL A 56 0.22 3.58 1.70
N ARG A 57 -0.80 4.28 1.20
CA ARG A 57 -2.03 4.60 1.92
C ARG A 57 -3.25 4.20 1.11
N LEU A 58 -4.28 3.76 1.79
CA LEU A 58 -5.60 3.52 1.22
C LEU A 58 -6.51 4.68 1.57
N THR A 59 -7.15 5.27 0.58
CA THR A 59 -8.00 6.45 0.70
C THR A 59 -9.42 6.11 0.23
N GLU A 60 -10.43 6.44 1.01
CA GLU A 60 -11.85 6.31 0.65
C GLU A 60 -12.46 7.71 0.47
N LEU A 61 -13.12 7.92 -0.67
CA LEU A 61 -13.94 9.11 -0.93
C LEU A 61 -15.38 8.85 -0.43
N THR A 62 -15.75 9.43 0.70
CA THR A 62 -17.04 9.15 1.36
C THR A 62 -18.20 10.02 0.88
N GLN A 63 -17.86 11.14 0.23
CA GLN A 63 -18.80 12.13 -0.27
C GLN A 63 -19.70 11.58 -1.41
N PRO A 64 -21.02 11.81 -1.38
CA PRO A 64 -21.96 11.29 -2.39
C PRO A 64 -21.64 11.69 -3.82
N GLU A 65 -21.10 12.89 -4.03
CA GLU A 65 -20.68 13.43 -5.33
C GLU A 65 -19.54 12.63 -5.98
N HIS A 66 -18.75 11.91 -5.17
CA HIS A 66 -17.67 11.05 -5.64
C HIS A 66 -18.12 9.60 -5.85
N LYS A 67 -19.35 9.24 -5.44
CA LYS A 67 -19.93 7.90 -5.59
C LYS A 67 -20.60 7.72 -6.96
N SER A 68 -19.88 8.07 -8.03
CA SER A 68 -20.28 7.65 -9.39
C SER A 68 -20.00 6.16 -9.56
N ARG A 69 -20.82 5.45 -10.35
CA ARG A 69 -20.57 4.03 -10.67
C ARG A 69 -19.31 3.82 -11.50
N ASP A 70 -18.82 4.86 -12.16
CA ASP A 70 -17.68 4.78 -13.09
C ASP A 70 -16.36 5.23 -12.44
N ILE A 71 -16.39 5.71 -11.19
CA ILE A 71 -15.22 6.22 -10.48
C ILE A 71 -15.00 5.35 -9.23
N PRO A 72 -13.81 4.74 -9.08
CA PRO A 72 -13.50 3.95 -7.89
C PRO A 72 -13.63 4.81 -6.62
N PRO A 73 -14.38 4.36 -5.59
CA PRO A 73 -14.47 5.06 -4.31
C PRO A 73 -13.20 4.89 -3.47
N LEU A 74 -12.41 3.84 -3.71
CA LEU A 74 -11.19 3.50 -2.98
C LEU A 74 -9.97 3.74 -3.88
N TRP A 75 -8.93 4.31 -3.30
CA TRP A 75 -7.68 4.62 -3.98
C TRP A 75 -6.51 4.15 -3.13
N LEU A 76 -5.74 3.20 -3.64
CA LEU A 76 -4.45 2.86 -3.06
C LEU A 76 -3.39 3.75 -3.70
N GLU A 77 -2.70 4.54 -2.88
CA GLU A 77 -1.79 5.58 -3.33
C GLU A 77 -0.39 5.37 -2.74
N VAL A 78 0.63 5.61 -3.56
CA VAL A 78 2.03 5.75 -3.14
C VAL A 78 2.33 7.23 -2.96
N TYR A 79 2.28 7.73 -1.74
CA TYR A 79 2.46 9.14 -1.41
C TYR A 79 3.89 9.43 -0.92
N CYS A 80 4.57 10.40 -1.54
CA CYS A 80 5.88 10.87 -1.10
C CYS A 80 5.74 12.10 -0.21
N HIS A 81 6.08 11.97 1.07
CA HIS A 81 6.06 13.07 2.04
C HIS A 81 7.12 14.13 1.76
N ALA A 82 8.25 13.75 1.14
CA ALA A 82 9.32 14.70 0.84
C ALA A 82 8.93 15.71 -0.26
N THR A 83 8.11 15.28 -1.22
CA THR A 83 7.64 16.13 -2.33
C THR A 83 6.19 16.58 -2.16
N GLY A 84 5.45 15.97 -1.22
CA GLY A 84 4.03 16.22 -1.01
C GLY A 84 3.13 15.68 -2.13
N THR A 85 3.61 14.74 -2.94
CA THR A 85 2.94 14.28 -4.17
C THR A 85 2.64 12.77 -4.15
N THR A 86 1.53 12.38 -4.76
CA THR A 86 1.25 10.99 -5.11
C THR A 86 2.12 10.58 -6.30
N LEU A 87 2.95 9.55 -6.11
CA LEU A 87 3.87 9.01 -7.11
C LEU A 87 3.20 7.98 -8.03
N ASP A 88 2.23 7.24 -7.49
CA ASP A 88 1.51 6.18 -8.18
C ASP A 88 0.18 5.93 -7.46
N SER A 89 -0.81 5.38 -8.16
CA SER A 89 -2.10 5.04 -7.56
C SER A 89 -2.88 4.04 -8.40
N CYS A 90 -3.64 3.16 -7.75
CA CYS A 90 -4.67 2.35 -8.38
C CYS A 90 -6.02 2.56 -7.68
N GLY A 91 -7.09 2.67 -8.47
CA GLY A 91 -8.46 2.73 -7.97
C GLY A 91 -9.05 1.34 -7.83
N CYS A 92 -9.84 1.11 -6.79
CA CYS A 92 -10.51 -0.15 -6.49
C CYS A 92 -11.99 0.10 -6.16
N PHE A 93 -12.88 -0.76 -6.64
CA PHE A 93 -14.29 -0.71 -6.29
C PHE A 93 -14.59 -1.54 -5.05
N ASP A 94 -14.08 -2.76 -5.00
CA ASP A 94 -14.41 -3.71 -3.94
C ASP A 94 -13.25 -4.65 -3.56
N PHE A 95 -12.08 -4.50 -4.19
CA PHE A 95 -10.94 -5.40 -4.00
C PHE A 95 -11.28 -6.86 -4.35
N ASP A 96 -11.96 -7.07 -5.48
CA ASP A 96 -11.97 -8.38 -6.12
C ASP A 96 -10.55 -8.87 -6.48
N GLU A 97 -10.42 -10.14 -6.88
CA GLU A 97 -9.12 -10.77 -7.13
C GLU A 97 -8.19 -9.97 -8.08
N PRO A 98 -8.65 -9.45 -9.25
CA PRO A 98 -7.79 -8.65 -10.12
C PRO A 98 -7.43 -7.29 -9.53
N GLU A 99 -8.35 -6.60 -8.83
CA GLU A 99 -8.04 -5.34 -8.15
C GLU A 99 -7.03 -5.54 -7.02
N LEU A 100 -7.17 -6.63 -6.26
CA LEU A 100 -6.28 -6.96 -5.16
C LEU A 100 -4.87 -7.32 -5.65
N ALA A 101 -4.77 -8.07 -6.76
CA ALA A 101 -3.49 -8.33 -7.40
C ALA A 101 -2.79 -7.04 -7.87
N ALA A 102 -3.52 -6.12 -8.51
CA ALA A 102 -2.98 -4.82 -8.92
C ALA A 102 -2.52 -3.96 -7.72
N ALA A 103 -3.27 -4.00 -6.62
CA ALA A 103 -2.90 -3.34 -5.38
C ALA A 103 -1.58 -3.91 -4.81
N VAL A 104 -1.44 -5.24 -4.78
CA VAL A 104 -0.21 -5.92 -4.33
C VAL A 104 0.99 -5.54 -5.20
N ASP A 105 0.82 -5.51 -6.52
CA ASP A 105 1.86 -5.10 -7.46
C ASP A 105 2.33 -3.66 -7.18
N LEU A 106 1.39 -2.74 -6.93
CA LEU A 106 1.69 -1.35 -6.58
C LEU A 106 2.49 -1.25 -5.26
N VAL A 107 2.15 -2.04 -4.24
CA VAL A 107 2.91 -2.06 -2.97
C VAL A 107 4.32 -2.62 -3.18
N CYS A 108 4.45 -3.68 -3.98
CA CYS A 108 5.74 -4.27 -4.34
C CYS A 108 6.63 -3.24 -5.05
N ASP A 109 6.07 -2.50 -6.01
CA ASP A 109 6.75 -1.45 -6.76
C ASP A 109 7.20 -0.30 -5.86
N ALA A 110 6.32 0.17 -4.96
CA ALA A 110 6.65 1.22 -4.00
C ALA A 110 7.84 0.80 -3.12
N ARG A 111 7.85 -0.44 -2.64
CA ARG A 111 8.94 -0.98 -1.81
C ARG A 111 10.25 -1.07 -2.60
N ARG A 112 10.20 -1.53 -3.85
CA ARG A 112 11.40 -1.62 -4.72
C ARG A 112 12.01 -0.26 -5.03
N LYS A 113 11.17 0.77 -5.25
CA LYS A 113 11.61 2.14 -5.52
C LYS A 113 12.17 2.87 -4.29
N ALA A 114 11.85 2.39 -3.09
CA ALA A 114 12.26 2.99 -1.82
C ALA A 114 13.50 2.33 -1.17
N ALA A 115 13.99 1.22 -1.72
CA ALA A 115 15.18 0.49 -1.26
C ALA A 115 16.46 1.01 -1.92
#